data_AF-E9E8S4-F1
#
_entry.id   AF-E9E8S4-F1
#
_cell.length_a   1.000
_cell.length_b   1.000
_cell.length_c   1.000
_cell.angle_alpha   90.00
_cell.angle_beta   90.00
_cell.angle_gamma   90.00
#
_symmetry.space_group_name_H-M   'P 1'
#
loop_
_entity.id
_entity.type
_entity.pdbx_description
1 polymer ?
#
loop_
_entity_poly.entity_id
_entity_poly.type
_entity_poly.pdbx_seq_one_letter_code
_entity_poly.pdbx_strand_id
1 'polypeptide(L)'
;MAAKMRKAKVSIAIDLQQSRLDLASQLGATHTLLGNDPEIISKIGEFAPPNGVNYAVDCTGVPAVIETMIQALGSRGHAASVGAPTAQMLRNAQPNDSRNRLGPLLRAPESKSWGGCG
;
A
#
# COMPACT_ATOMS: atom_id res chain seq x y z
N MET A 1 3.67 5.86 -14.88
CA MET A 1 4.43 5.01 -15.84
C MET A 1 3.73 3.69 -16.18
N ALA A 2 3.52 2.76 -15.24
CA ALA A 2 2.91 1.44 -15.56
C ALA A 2 1.51 1.54 -16.18
N ALA A 3 0.64 2.42 -15.66
CA ALA A 3 -0.70 2.66 -16.20
C ALA A 3 -0.67 3.20 -17.64
N LYS A 4 0.23 4.16 -17.93
CA LYS A 4 0.42 4.74 -19.27
C LYS A 4 0.87 3.69 -20.29
N MET A 5 1.81 2.82 -19.91
CA MET A 5 2.29 1.72 -20.77
C MET A 5 1.19 0.70 -21.08
N ARG A 6 0.28 0.46 -20.13
CA ARG A 6 -0.85 -0.47 -20.28
C ARG A 6 -2.07 0.18 -20.97
N LYS A 7 -1.97 1.44 -21.40
CA LYS A 7 -3.08 2.23 -21.98
C LYS A 7 -4.32 2.24 -21.08
N ALA A 8 -4.11 2.32 -19.77
CA ALA A 8 -5.22 2.48 -18.84
C ALA A 8 -5.97 3.78 -19.15
N LYS A 9 -7.29 3.70 -19.34
CA LYS A 9 -8.13 4.85 -19.66
C LYS A 9 -8.19 5.84 -18.49
N VAL A 10 -8.15 5.33 -17.27
CA VAL A 10 -8.19 6.08 -16.02
C VAL A 10 -7.00 5.65 -15.17
N SER A 11 -6.21 6.61 -14.71
CA SER A 11 -5.14 6.40 -13.74
C SER A 11 -5.17 7.50 -12.71
N ILE A 12 -5.25 7.11 -11.44
CA ILE A 12 -5.42 8.00 -10.30
C ILE A 12 -4.17 7.89 -9.45
N ALA A 13 -3.45 8.99 -9.25
CA ALA A 13 -2.32 9.06 -8.33
C ALA A 13 -2.75 9.71 -7.02
N ILE A 14 -2.37 9.11 -5.90
CA ILE A 14 -2.73 9.57 -4.56
C ILE A 14 -1.44 9.70 -3.75
N ASP A 15 -1.19 10.89 -3.21
CA ASP A 15 -0.02 11.19 -2.38
C ASP A 15 -0.33 12.38 -1.47
N LEU A 16 0.43 12.56 -0.39
CA LEU A 16 0.31 13.72 0.49
C LEU A 16 1.07 14.94 -0.05
N GLN A 17 2.06 14.75 -0.92
CA GLN A 17 2.91 15.81 -1.44
C GLN A 17 2.49 16.23 -2.85
N GLN A 18 2.12 17.50 -3.01
CA GLN A 18 1.71 18.06 -4.31
C GLN A 18 2.79 17.88 -5.39
N SER A 19 4.07 18.06 -5.04
CA SER A 19 5.18 17.88 -5.99
C SER A 19 5.24 16.47 -6.59
N ARG A 20 4.82 15.44 -5.84
CA ARG A 20 4.75 14.05 -6.32
C ARG A 20 3.56 13.85 -7.25
N LEU A 21 2.44 14.52 -6.97
CA LEU A 21 1.26 14.52 -7.84
C LEU A 21 1.53 15.22 -9.16
N ASP A 22 2.23 16.36 -9.14
CA ASP A 22 2.61 17.09 -10.34
C ASP A 22 3.51 16.23 -11.25
N LEU A 23 4.46 15.52 -10.64
CA LEU A 23 5.29 14.54 -11.35
C LEU A 23 4.42 13.38 -11.89
N ALA A 24 3.47 12.86 -11.11
CA ALA A 24 2.58 11.79 -11.58
C ALA A 24 1.77 12.21 -12.80
N SER A 25 1.24 13.43 -12.81
CA SER A 25 0.54 14.02 -13.96
C SER A 25 1.45 14.10 -15.20
N GLN A 26 2.69 14.57 -15.04
CA GLN A 26 3.67 14.60 -16.14
C GLN A 26 4.00 13.20 -16.68
N LEU A 27 4.04 12.20 -15.80
CA LEU A 27 4.26 10.79 -16.14
C LEU A 27 3.00 10.10 -16.71
N GLY A 28 1.89 10.83 -16.85
CA GLY A 28 0.66 10.41 -17.50
C GLY A 28 -0.42 9.86 -16.56
N ALA A 29 -0.45 10.29 -15.31
CA ALA A 29 -1.65 10.15 -14.48
C ALA A 29 -2.79 11.00 -15.05
N THR A 30 -4.00 10.45 -15.07
CA THR A 30 -5.20 11.14 -15.58
C THR A 30 -5.81 12.03 -14.50
N HIS A 31 -5.75 11.56 -13.24
CA HIS A 31 -6.25 12.26 -12.07
C HIS A 31 -5.23 12.18 -10.94
N THR A 32 -5.23 13.21 -10.10
CA THR A 32 -4.40 13.29 -8.90
C THR A 32 -5.26 13.69 -7.73
N LEU A 33 -5.09 13.04 -6.58
CA LEU A 33 -5.79 13.33 -5.34
C LEU A 33 -4.80 13.45 -4.19
N LEU A 34 -5.06 14.36 -3.26
CA LEU A 34 -4.28 14.44 -2.04
C LEU A 34 -4.73 13.34 -1.06
N GLY A 35 -3.78 12.64 -0.46
CA GLY A 35 -4.06 11.50 0.44
C GLY A 35 -4.75 11.86 1.77
N ASN A 36 -4.83 13.14 2.11
CA ASN A 36 -5.52 13.65 3.30
C ASN A 36 -6.94 14.16 3.02
N ASP A 37 -7.41 14.03 1.77
CA ASP A 37 -8.75 14.45 1.38
C ASP A 37 -9.79 13.44 1.93
N PRO A 38 -10.76 13.88 2.75
CA PRO A 38 -11.76 12.99 3.35
C PRO A 38 -12.70 12.35 2.30
N GLU A 39 -12.78 12.89 1.10
CA GLU A 39 -13.69 12.45 0.04
C GLU A 39 -13.01 11.56 -1.01
N ILE A 40 -11.79 11.07 -0.76
CA ILE A 40 -11.01 10.25 -1.71
C ILE A 40 -11.84 9.11 -2.31
N ILE A 41 -12.53 8.33 -1.48
CA ILE A 41 -13.29 7.16 -1.96
C ILE A 41 -14.41 7.58 -2.91
N SER A 42 -15.14 8.66 -2.60
CA SER A 42 -16.20 9.18 -3.47
C SER A 42 -15.63 9.65 -4.80
N LYS A 43 -14.52 10.41 -4.76
CA LYS A 43 -13.85 10.92 -5.97
C LYS A 43 -13.32 9.80 -6.85
N ILE A 44 -12.75 8.74 -6.26
CA ILE A 44 -12.34 7.55 -7.00
C ILE A 44 -13.54 6.89 -7.69
N GLY A 45 -14.68 6.79 -7.00
CA GLY A 45 -15.92 6.25 -7.57
C GLY A 45 -16.42 7.03 -8.78
N GLU A 46 -16.34 8.36 -8.74
CA GLU A 46 -16.69 9.24 -9.87
C GLU A 46 -15.74 9.07 -11.05
N PHE A 47 -14.45 8.87 -10.80
CA PHE A 47 -13.44 8.69 -11.85
C PHE A 47 -13.47 7.28 -12.47
N ALA A 48 -13.91 6.27 -11.72
CA ALA A 48 -13.92 4.87 -12.14
C ALA A 48 -15.31 4.19 -12.01
N PRO A 49 -16.34 4.66 -12.72
CA PRO A 49 -17.65 4.02 -12.72
C PRO A 49 -17.64 2.68 -13.50
N PRO A 50 -18.55 1.74 -13.19
CA PRO A 50 -19.52 1.74 -12.10
C PRO A 50 -19.02 1.07 -10.81
N ASN A 51 -17.87 0.39 -10.86
CA ASN A 51 -17.42 -0.52 -9.80
C ASN A 51 -16.17 -0.04 -9.05
N GLY A 52 -15.63 1.17 -9.27
CA GLY A 52 -14.34 1.56 -8.71
C GLY A 52 -13.15 1.00 -9.50
N VAL A 53 -11.95 1.00 -8.91
CA VAL A 53 -10.73 0.66 -9.66
C VAL A 53 -10.51 -0.84 -9.77
N ASN A 54 -10.02 -1.32 -10.92
CA ASN A 54 -9.69 -2.74 -11.11
C ASN A 54 -8.35 -3.13 -10.48
N TYR A 55 -7.44 -2.17 -10.36
CA TYR A 55 -6.10 -2.38 -9.83
C TYR A 55 -5.73 -1.22 -8.92
N ALA A 56 -5.15 -1.53 -7.78
CA ALA A 56 -4.66 -0.53 -6.84
C ALA A 56 -3.30 -0.97 -6.30
N VAL A 57 -2.39 -0.01 -6.15
CA VAL A 57 -1.01 -0.29 -5.71
C VAL A 57 -0.65 0.67 -4.60
N ASP A 58 -0.22 0.13 -3.47
CA ASP A 58 0.30 0.89 -2.34
C ASP A 58 1.83 0.74 -2.25
N CYS A 59 2.51 1.88 -2.15
CA CYS A 59 3.96 1.96 -1.94
C CYS A 59 4.31 2.53 -0.56
N THR A 60 3.32 2.88 0.26
CA THR A 60 3.53 3.53 1.56
C THR A 60 3.69 2.50 2.69
N GLY A 61 2.98 1.37 2.62
CA GLY A 61 2.96 0.36 3.67
C GLY A 61 2.17 0.80 4.92
N VAL A 62 1.43 1.91 4.83
CA VAL A 62 0.62 2.44 5.94
C VAL A 62 -0.74 1.73 5.95
N PRO A 63 -1.16 1.12 7.08
CA PRO A 63 -2.42 0.38 7.16
C PRO A 63 -3.65 1.16 6.70
N ALA A 64 -3.76 2.43 7.09
CA ALA A 64 -4.87 3.29 6.68
C ALA A 64 -4.93 3.46 5.14
N VAL A 65 -3.77 3.59 4.48
CA VAL A 65 -3.70 3.70 3.02
C VAL A 65 -4.08 2.38 2.36
N ILE A 66 -3.64 1.25 2.94
CA ILE A 66 -4.00 -0.08 2.46
C ILE A 66 -5.51 -0.32 2.60
N GLU A 67 -6.14 0.12 3.69
CA GLU A 67 -7.59 0.05 3.86
C GLU A 67 -8.34 0.88 2.83
N THR A 68 -7.93 2.14 2.60
CA THR A 68 -8.49 3.00 1.54
C THR A 68 -8.31 2.35 0.16
N MET A 69 -7.15 1.76 -0.10
CA MET A 69 -6.84 1.05 -1.34
C MET A 69 -7.83 -0.12 -1.57
N ILE A 70 -8.11 -0.91 -0.53
CA ILE A 70 -9.04 -2.04 -0.61
C ILE A 70 -10.47 -1.53 -0.82
N GLN A 71 -10.89 -0.46 -0.13
CA GLN A 71 -12.23 0.13 -0.29
C GLN A 71 -12.46 0.72 -1.70
N ALA A 72 -11.41 1.23 -2.34
CA ALA A 72 -11.47 1.77 -3.68
C ALA A 72 -11.61 0.69 -4.78
N LEU A 73 -11.29 -0.57 -4.47
CA LEU A 73 -11.33 -1.66 -5.44
C LEU A 73 -12.76 -2.08 -5.79
N GLY A 74 -12.95 -2.36 -7.07
CA GLY A 74 -14.17 -2.97 -7.55
C GLY A 74 -14.23 -4.48 -7.41
N SER A 75 -15.40 -5.02 -7.75
CA SER A 75 -15.58 -6.47 -7.83
C SER A 75 -14.51 -7.10 -8.74
N ARG A 76 -13.84 -8.13 -8.22
CA ARG A 76 -12.71 -8.82 -8.88
C ARG A 76 -11.47 -7.93 -9.11
N GLY A 77 -11.35 -6.83 -8.38
CA GLY A 77 -10.17 -5.97 -8.37
C GLY A 77 -8.97 -6.62 -7.69
N HIS A 78 -7.77 -6.16 -8.03
CA HIS A 78 -6.51 -6.65 -7.47
C HIS A 78 -5.76 -5.51 -6.76
N ALA A 79 -5.39 -5.73 -5.51
CA ALA A 79 -4.50 -4.86 -4.75
C ALA A 79 -3.10 -5.46 -4.66
N ALA A 80 -2.08 -4.60 -4.74
CA ALA A 80 -0.72 -4.97 -4.41
C ALA A 80 -0.11 -3.91 -3.49
N SER A 81 0.33 -4.30 -2.30
CA SER A 81 1.14 -3.43 -1.45
C SER A 81 2.60 -3.88 -1.53
N VAL A 82 3.47 -2.93 -1.86
CA VAL A 82 4.93 -3.10 -1.93
C VAL A 82 5.62 -2.32 -0.79
N GLY A 83 4.88 -1.43 -0.12
CA GLY A 83 5.40 -0.68 1.01
C GLY A 83 5.82 -1.61 2.15
N ALA A 84 6.97 -1.32 2.76
CA ALA A 84 7.45 -2.06 3.92
C ALA A 84 6.81 -1.47 5.19
N PRO A 85 5.83 -2.13 5.82
CA PRO A 85 5.34 -1.68 7.11
C PRO A 85 6.48 -1.73 8.12
N THR A 86 6.59 -0.73 8.98
CA THR A 86 7.58 -0.74 10.05
C THR A 86 7.32 -1.93 10.98
N ALA A 87 8.36 -2.47 11.63
CA ALA A 87 8.24 -3.62 12.53
C ALA A 87 7.22 -3.40 13.67
N GLN A 88 6.96 -2.14 14.03
CA GLN A 88 5.95 -1.77 15.01
C GLN A 88 4.51 -1.91 14.48
N MET A 89 4.28 -1.67 13.17
CA MET A 89 2.98 -1.84 12.53
C MET A 89 2.61 -3.32 12.32
N LEU A 90 3.59 -4.19 12.03
CA LEU A 90 3.37 -5.65 11.95
C LEU A 90 2.84 -6.24 13.26
N ARG A 91 3.22 -5.65 14.40
CA ARG A 91 2.79 -6.09 15.72
C ARG A 91 1.31 -5.80 15.99
N ASN A 92 0.75 -4.75 15.39
CA ASN A 92 -0.64 -4.32 15.58
C ASN A 92 -1.59 -4.96 14.55
N ALA A 93 -1.09 -5.32 13.36
CA ALA A 93 -1.86 -5.99 12.31
C ALA A 93 -2.13 -7.48 12.57
N GLN A 94 -1.51 -8.07 13.60
CA GLN A 94 -1.75 -9.46 14.03
C GLN A 94 -2.16 -9.49 15.51
N PRO A 95 -3.39 -9.07 15.86
CA PRO A 95 -3.85 -9.07 17.25
C PRO A 95 -3.91 -10.48 17.87
N ASN A 96 -3.77 -11.55 17.09
CA ASN A 96 -3.80 -12.93 17.55
C ASN A 96 -2.55 -13.76 17.15
N ASP A 97 -1.41 -13.12 16.86
CA ASP A 97 -0.15 -13.87 16.70
C ASP A 97 0.28 -14.48 18.03
N SER A 98 0.03 -15.80 18.15
CA SER A 98 0.40 -16.63 19.30
C SER A 98 1.88 -16.54 19.70
N ARG A 99 2.77 -16.09 18.81
CA ARG A 99 4.19 -15.86 19.12
C ARG A 99 4.41 -14.71 20.11
N ASN A 100 3.48 -13.78 20.23
CA ASN A 100 3.57 -12.66 21.18
C ASN A 100 2.96 -12.99 22.56
N ARG A 101 2.32 -14.16 22.73
CA ARG A 101 1.87 -14.67 24.05
C ARG A 101 2.93 -15.48 24.77
N LEU A 102 3.91 -16.00 24.04
CA LEU A 102 5.07 -16.60 24.65
C LEU A 102 6.01 -15.46 25.00
N GLY A 103 6.16 -15.20 26.30
CA GLY A 103 7.24 -14.37 26.84
C GLY A 103 8.63 -14.90 26.41
N PRO A 104 9.73 -14.50 27.06
CA PRO A 104 11.11 -14.53 26.53
C PRO A 104 11.70 -15.92 26.14
N LEU A 105 10.91 -16.98 26.11
CA LEU A 105 11.28 -18.37 25.83
C LEU A 105 11.58 -18.69 24.35
N LEU A 106 11.37 -17.78 23.40
CA LEU A 106 11.76 -17.97 22.00
C LEU A 106 12.46 -16.72 21.41
N ARG A 107 13.44 -16.16 22.12
CA ARG A 107 14.51 -15.44 21.42
C ARG A 107 15.33 -16.47 20.67
N ALA A 108 15.18 -16.53 19.34
CA ALA A 108 16.18 -17.15 18.50
C ALA A 108 17.53 -16.48 18.82
N PRO A 109 18.62 -17.24 19.04
CA PRO A 109 19.89 -16.67 19.39
C PRO A 109 20.41 -15.83 18.22
N GLU A 110 20.68 -14.56 18.52
CA GLU A 110 21.45 -13.67 17.65
C GLU A 110 22.79 -14.35 17.32
N SER A 111 23.09 -14.34 16.01
CA SER A 111 24.41 -14.43 15.40
C SER A 111 25.60 -14.57 16.37
N LYS A 112 26.17 -15.78 16.47
CA LYS A 112 27.56 -15.95 16.88
C LYS A 112 28.32 -16.80 15.87
N SER A 113 29.30 -16.13 15.28
CA SER A 113 30.53 -16.63 14.68
C SER A 113 30.41 -17.74 13.63
N TRP A 114 30.60 -17.34 12.38
CA TRP A 114 31.43 -18.10 11.47
C TRP A 114 32.79 -18.37 12.14
N GLY A 115 33.15 -19.65 12.29
CA GLY A 115 34.45 -20.03 12.84
C GLY A 115 34.62 -21.54 12.91
N GLY A 116 35.44 -22.08 12.01
CA GLY A 116 36.35 -23.17 12.36
C GLY A 116 35.96 -24.58 11.91
N CYS A 117 36.79 -25.09 11.01
CA CYS A 117 37.05 -26.49 10.69
C CYS A 117 36.97 -27.47 11.89
N GLY A 118 36.58 -28.71 11.59
CA GLY A 118 36.74 -29.87 12.46
C GLY A 118 35.86 -31.03 12.01
#